data_AF-A0A661RKI8-F1
#
_entry.id   AF-A0A661RKI8-F1
#
_cell.length_a   1.000
_cell.length_b   1.000
_cell.length_c   1.000
_cell.angle_alpha   90.00
_cell.angle_beta   90.00
_cell.angle_gamma   90.00
#
_symmetry.space_group_name_H-M   'P 1'
#
loop_
_entity.id
_entity.type
_entity.pdbx_description
1 polymer ?
#
loop_
_entity_poly.entity_id
_entity_poly.type
_entity_poly.pdbx_seq_one_letter_code
_entity_poly.pdbx_strand_id
1 'polypeptide(L)'
;MSIKEDLENIELSIDQAKRDIERKNALNRLQDNPDFRELIAKGFLESHAVRQVLLKAHPGMQGEAQQNLLDQQIVSIGGFKQYLISIYSAGETAEETLTADETTREELLKEDLRNE
;
A
#
# COMPACT_ATOMS: atom_id res chain seq x y z
N MET A 1 -8.32 -31.22 8.50
CA MET A 1 -7.40 -30.16 8.95
C MET A 1 -7.05 -30.49 10.38
N SER A 2 -5.77 -30.53 10.72
CA SER A 2 -5.32 -30.74 12.10
C SER A 2 -5.31 -29.39 12.83
N ILE A 3 -5.58 -29.36 14.14
CA ILE A 3 -5.48 -28.12 14.96
C ILE A 3 -4.13 -27.43 14.77
N LYS A 4 -3.06 -28.21 14.59
CA LYS A 4 -1.71 -27.72 14.30
C LYS A 4 -1.59 -27.00 12.94
N GLU A 5 -2.30 -27.49 11.92
CA GLU A 5 -2.34 -26.88 10.58
C GLU A 5 -3.13 -25.56 10.62
N ASP A 6 -4.23 -25.52 11.38
CA ASP A 6 -5.02 -24.31 11.59
C ASP A 6 -4.23 -23.23 12.37
N LEU A 7 -3.48 -23.64 13.39
CA LEU A 7 -2.57 -22.77 14.15
C LEU A 7 -1.45 -22.19 13.28
N GLU A 8 -0.85 -22.99 12.40
CA GLU A 8 0.19 -22.50 11.49
C GLU A 8 -0.38 -21.48 10.49
N ASN A 9 -1.56 -21.76 9.94
CA ASN A 9 -2.22 -20.85 9.00
C ASN A 9 -2.61 -19.51 9.67
N ILE A 10 -3.15 -19.54 10.89
CA ILE A 10 -3.52 -18.30 11.60
C ILE A 10 -2.29 -17.49 12.01
N GLU A 11 -1.19 -18.14 12.39
CA GLU A 11 0.07 -17.45 12.69
C GLU A 11 0.65 -16.74 11.46
N LEU A 12 0.62 -17.39 10.29
CA LEU A 12 1.01 -16.75 9.03
C LEU A 12 0.11 -15.56 8.69
N SER A 13 -1.20 -15.65 8.93
CA SER A 13 -2.14 -14.53 8.74
C SER A 13 -1.80 -13.35 9.64
N ILE A 14 -1.58 -13.62 10.93
CA ILE A 14 -1.22 -12.60 11.94
C ILE A 14 0.10 -11.91 11.57
N ASP A 15 1.11 -12.67 11.17
CA ASP A 15 2.40 -12.12 10.78
C ASP A 15 2.29 -11.24 9.54
N GLN A 16 1.49 -11.64 8.56
CA GLN A 16 1.22 -10.84 7.37
C GLN A 16 0.46 -9.55 7.73
N ALA A 17 -0.58 -9.65 8.56
CA ALA A 17 -1.34 -8.50 9.03
C ALA A 17 -0.42 -7.49 9.75
N LYS A 18 0.42 -7.95 10.67
CA LYS A 18 1.40 -7.09 11.37
C LYS A 18 2.33 -6.36 10.41
N ARG A 19 2.83 -7.04 9.37
CA ARG A 19 3.68 -6.41 8.34
C ARG A 19 2.94 -5.33 7.56
N ASP A 20 1.69 -5.56 7.18
CA ASP A 20 0.92 -4.57 6.42
C ASP A 20 0.58 -3.34 7.28
N ILE A 21 0.31 -3.53 8.58
CA ILE A 21 0.16 -2.44 9.55
C ILE A 21 1.45 -1.63 9.67
N GLU A 22 2.61 -2.28 9.81
CA GLU A 22 3.89 -1.60 9.88
C GLU A 22 4.19 -0.78 8.63
N ARG A 23 3.86 -1.31 7.44
CA ARG A 23 4.03 -0.61 6.16
C ARG A 23 3.11 0.60 6.06
N LYS A 24 1.84 0.49 6.47
CA LYS A 24 0.93 1.64 6.57
C LYS A 24 1.49 2.70 7.51
N ASN A 25 1.95 2.30 8.69
CA ASN A 25 2.52 3.22 9.67
C ASN A 25 3.78 3.91 9.14
N ALA A 26 4.63 3.20 8.40
CA ALA A 26 5.77 3.80 7.70
C ALA A 26 5.33 4.81 6.64
N LEU A 27 4.30 4.49 5.86
CA LEU A 27 3.72 5.41 4.88
C LEU A 27 3.17 6.68 5.54
N ASN A 28 2.45 6.55 6.66
CA ASN A 28 1.94 7.70 7.41
C ASN A 28 3.08 8.62 7.87
N ARG A 29 4.14 8.06 8.46
CA ARG A 29 5.33 8.84 8.86
C ARG A 29 5.99 9.54 7.67
N LEU A 30 6.07 8.89 6.51
CA LEU A 30 6.59 9.50 5.29
C LEU A 30 5.68 10.64 4.82
N GLN A 31 4.36 10.46 4.84
CA GLN A 31 3.43 11.50 4.40
C GLN A 31 3.42 12.73 5.32
N ASP A 32 3.72 12.56 6.61
CA ASP A 32 3.86 13.66 7.56
C ASP A 32 5.23 14.36 7.47
N ASN A 33 6.23 13.71 6.88
CA ASN A 33 7.56 14.28 6.72
C ASN A 33 7.54 15.50 5.77
N PRO A 34 8.04 16.68 6.18
CA PRO A 34 8.01 17.89 5.35
C PRO A 34 8.72 17.74 4.00
N ASP A 35 9.86 17.05 3.94
CA ASP A 35 10.63 16.87 2.71
C ASP A 35 9.88 15.96 1.74
N PHE A 36 9.25 14.90 2.24
CA PHE A 36 8.40 14.05 1.41
C PHE A 36 7.20 14.82 0.87
N ARG A 37 6.56 15.66 1.70
CA ARG A 37 5.45 16.51 1.25
C ARG A 37 5.89 17.48 0.17
N GLU A 38 7.05 18.09 0.32
CA GLU A 38 7.55 19.06 -0.65
C GLU A 38 7.99 18.38 -1.96
N LEU A 39 8.82 17.34 -1.88
CA LEU A 39 9.41 16.71 -3.06
C LEU A 39 8.45 15.77 -3.77
N ILE A 40 7.71 14.95 -3.02
CA ILE A 40 6.89 13.88 -3.58
C ILE A 40 5.44 14.33 -3.72
N ALA A 41 4.79 14.79 -2.66
CA ALA A 41 3.37 15.13 -2.72
C ALA A 41 3.11 16.37 -3.60
N LYS A 42 3.76 17.49 -3.30
CA LYS A 42 3.61 18.74 -4.07
C LYS A 42 4.46 18.76 -5.34
N GLY A 43 5.71 18.30 -5.25
CA GLY A 43 6.64 18.32 -6.37
C GLY A 43 6.26 17.33 -7.46
N PHE A 44 6.27 16.04 -7.15
CA PHE A 44 6.06 14.98 -8.14
C PHE A 44 4.58 14.69 -8.46
N LEU A 45 3.74 14.50 -7.44
CA LEU A 45 2.35 14.08 -7.64
C LEU A 45 1.41 15.21 -8.08
N GLU A 46 1.75 16.47 -7.79
CA GLU A 46 0.93 17.63 -8.13
C GLU A 46 1.57 18.48 -9.23
N SER A 47 2.65 19.20 -8.91
CA SER A 47 3.25 20.18 -9.82
C SER A 47 3.80 19.54 -11.09
N HIS A 48 4.53 18.43 -10.96
CA HIS A 48 5.08 17.71 -12.10
C HIS A 48 3.98 17.06 -12.94
N ALA A 49 2.97 16.45 -12.31
CA ALA A 49 1.83 15.87 -13.01
C ALA A 49 1.10 16.89 -13.89
N VAL A 50 0.77 18.07 -13.32
CA VAL A 50 0.16 19.18 -14.07
C VAL A 50 1.07 19.63 -15.22
N ARG A 51 2.38 19.75 -14.96
CA ARG A 51 3.35 20.14 -16.00
C ARG A 51 3.32 19.18 -17.19
N GLN A 52 3.24 17.87 -16.95
CA GLN A 52 3.17 16.88 -18.03
C GLN A 52 1.92 17.05 -18.88
N VAL A 53 0.77 17.28 -18.25
CA VAL A 53 -0.50 17.55 -18.95
C VAL A 53 -0.38 18.81 -19.83
N LEU A 54 0.18 19.89 -19.28
CA LEU A 54 0.34 21.15 -20.03
C LEU A 54 1.35 21.02 -21.18
N LEU A 55 2.41 20.22 -21.01
CA LEU A 55 3.40 19.95 -22.06
C LEU A 55 2.80 19.29 -23.30
N LYS A 56 1.71 18.54 -23.15
CA LYS A 56 0.99 17.96 -24.30
C LYS A 56 0.48 19.01 -25.28
N ALA A 57 0.20 20.23 -24.83
CA ALA A 57 -0.24 21.33 -25.70
C ALA A 57 0.93 22.06 -26.39
N HIS A 58 2.17 21.76 -26.03
CA HIS A 58 3.33 22.45 -26.59
C HIS A 58 3.52 22.07 -28.07
N PRO A 59 3.71 23.02 -29.01
CA PRO A 59 3.86 22.72 -30.44
C PRO A 59 4.99 21.74 -30.76
N GLY A 60 6.11 21.83 -30.03
CA GLY A 60 7.24 20.90 -30.16
C GLY A 60 6.99 19.49 -29.61
N MET A 61 5.84 19.24 -28.98
CA MET A 61 5.46 17.95 -28.40
C MET A 61 4.30 17.29 -29.14
N GLN A 62 3.87 17.81 -30.29
CA GLN A 62 2.71 17.28 -31.04
C GLN A 62 3.01 15.97 -31.81
N GLY A 63 4.27 15.55 -31.87
CA GLY A 63 4.64 14.27 -32.49
C GLY A 63 4.09 13.08 -31.71
N GLU A 64 3.71 12.02 -32.43
CA GLU A 64 3.08 10.82 -31.84
C GLU A 64 3.96 10.18 -30.76
N ALA A 65 5.26 10.03 -31.01
CA ALA A 65 6.19 9.46 -30.03
C ALA A 65 6.28 10.30 -28.75
N GLN A 66 6.26 11.63 -28.87
CA GLN A 66 6.30 12.56 -27.74
C GLN A 66 5.00 12.53 -26.93
N GLN A 67 3.83 12.51 -27.59
CA GLN A 67 2.54 12.38 -26.92
C GLN A 67 2.43 11.07 -26.14
N ASN A 68 2.81 9.95 -26.77
CA ASN A 68 2.80 8.64 -26.12
C ASN A 68 3.71 8.60 -24.89
N LEU A 69 4.90 9.22 -24.96
CA LEU A 69 5.80 9.32 -23.81
C LEU A 69 5.17 10.12 -22.66
N LEU A 70 4.54 11.26 -22.94
CA LEU A 70 3.88 12.09 -21.92
C LEU A 70 2.71 11.34 -21.27
N ASP A 71 1.92 10.60 -22.06
CA ASP A 71 0.82 9.79 -21.55
C ASP A 71 1.31 8.68 -20.63
N GLN A 72 2.38 7.97 -21.02
CA GLN A 72 3.00 6.96 -20.16
C GLN A 72 3.53 7.55 -18.85
N GLN A 73 4.10 8.75 -18.89
CA GLN A 73 4.58 9.45 -17.69
C GLN A 73 3.43 9.81 -16.75
N ILE A 74 2.33 10.37 -17.28
CA ILE A 74 1.13 10.71 -16.49
C ILE A 74 0.53 9.45 -15.86
N VAL A 75 0.38 8.37 -16.64
CA VAL A 75 -0.13 7.08 -16.14
C VAL A 75 0.78 6.53 -15.03
N SER A 76 2.09 6.63 -15.19
CA SER A 76 3.05 6.14 -14.19
C SER A 76 2.97 6.91 -12.87
N ILE A 77 2.74 8.22 -12.92
CA ILE A 77 2.51 9.04 -11.72
C ILE A 77 1.26 8.55 -10.98
N GLY A 78 0.16 8.32 -11.72
CA GLY A 78 -1.07 7.74 -11.17
C GLY A 78 -0.84 6.36 -10.56
N GLY A 79 -0.08 5.50 -11.25
CA GLY A 79 0.29 4.16 -10.76
C GLY A 79 1.07 4.20 -9.45
N PHE A 80 2.01 5.14 -9.30
CA PHE A 80 2.72 5.33 -8.04
C PHE A 80 1.77 5.75 -6.90
N LYS A 81 0.87 6.71 -7.14
CA LYS A 81 -0.13 7.09 -6.13
C LYS A 81 -1.04 5.91 -5.75
N GLN A 82 -1.45 5.11 -6.72
CA GLN A 82 -2.27 3.93 -6.50
C GLN A 82 -1.55 2.89 -5.63
N TYR A 83 -0.25 2.70 -5.82
CA TYR A 83 0.57 1.84 -4.96
C TYR A 83 0.61 2.33 -3.50
N LEU A 84 0.74 3.64 -3.27
CA LEU A 84 0.68 4.18 -1.91
C LEU A 84 -0.70 3.95 -1.28
N ILE A 85 -1.78 4.11 -2.05
CA ILE A 85 -3.15 3.83 -1.60
C ILE A 85 -3.29 2.35 -1.23
N SER A 86 -2.76 1.43 -2.03
CA SER A 86 -2.89 0.00 -1.72
C SER A 86 -2.14 -0.41 -0.45
N ILE A 87 -0.99 0.20 -0.16
CA ILE A 87 -0.30 0.00 1.14
C ILE A 87 -1.20 0.45 2.29
N TYR A 88 -1.78 1.65 2.17
CA TYR A 88 -2.64 2.19 3.22
C TYR A 88 -3.87 1.30 3.45
N SER A 89 -4.60 0.96 2.38
CA SER A 89 -5.78 0.11 2.46
C SER A 89 -5.48 -1.28 3.02
N ALA A 90 -4.35 -1.89 2.63
CA ALA A 90 -3.94 -3.18 3.18
C ALA A 90 -3.73 -3.12 4.70
N GLY A 91 -3.08 -2.07 5.20
CA GLY A 91 -2.88 -1.89 6.63
C GLY A 91 -4.15 -1.55 7.40
N GLU A 92 -5.10 -0.82 6.82
CA GLU A 92 -6.42 -0.59 7.45
C GLU A 92 -7.18 -1.91 7.62
N THR A 93 -7.29 -2.69 6.55
CA THR A 93 -7.92 -4.01 6.60
C THR A 93 -7.23 -4.94 7.59
N ALA A 94 -5.89 -4.93 7.63
CA ALA A 94 -5.12 -5.73 8.58
C ALA A 94 -5.39 -5.34 10.05
N GLU A 95 -5.57 -4.05 10.37
CA GLU A 95 -5.93 -3.63 11.74
C GLU A 95 -7.32 -4.14 12.14
N GLU A 96 -8.27 -4.10 11.20
CA GLU A 96 -9.63 -4.60 11.42
C GLU A 96 -9.66 -6.11 11.69
N THR A 97 -8.84 -6.88 10.97
CA THR A 97 -8.85 -8.36 11.06
C THR A 97 -7.93 -8.92 12.15
N LEU A 98 -6.85 -8.22 12.52
CA LEU A 98 -5.83 -8.75 13.45
C LEU A 98 -6.41 -9.19 14.80
N THR A 99 -7.34 -8.42 15.37
CA THR A 99 -7.94 -8.76 16.67
C THR A 99 -8.75 -10.06 16.60
N ALA A 100 -9.44 -10.29 15.48
CA ALA A 100 -10.21 -11.52 15.27
C ALA A 100 -9.28 -12.74 15.09
N ASP A 101 -8.18 -12.56 14.34
CA ASP A 101 -7.18 -13.61 14.14
C ASP A 101 -6.48 -13.98 15.46
N GLU A 102 -6.10 -12.98 16.28
CA GLU A 102 -5.50 -13.21 17.60
C GLU A 102 -6.45 -13.94 18.56
N THR A 103 -7.75 -13.57 18.55
CA THR A 103 -8.78 -14.27 19.34
C THR A 103 -8.92 -15.72 18.90
N THR A 104 -8.99 -15.96 17.59
CA THR A 104 -9.11 -17.32 17.02
C THR A 104 -7.90 -18.17 17.38
N ARG A 105 -6.68 -17.61 17.30
CA ARG A 105 -5.45 -18.29 17.70
C ARG A 105 -5.47 -18.69 19.17
N GLU A 106 -5.93 -17.81 20.05
CA GLU A 106 -6.05 -18.13 21.49
C GLU A 106 -7.06 -19.25 21.77
N GLU A 107 -8.16 -19.30 21.02
CA GLU A 107 -9.16 -20.36 21.12
C GLU A 107 -8.59 -21.70 20.68
N LEU A 108 -7.89 -21.74 19.54
CA LEU A 108 -7.23 -22.95 19.03
C LEU A 108 -6.14 -23.47 19.98
N LEU A 109 -5.33 -22.58 20.57
CA LEU A 109 -4.32 -22.98 21.57
C LEU A 109 -4.96 -23.60 22.83
N LYS A 110 -6.10 -23.07 23.27
CA LYS A 110 -6.84 -23.63 24.42
C LYS A 110 -7.44 -24.99 24.08
N GLU A 111 -7.85 -25.20 22.84
CA GLU A 111 -8.39 -26.48 22.38
C GLU A 111 -7.29 -27.54 22.27
N ASP A 112 -6.12 -27.19 21.72
CA ASP A 112 -4.96 -28.08 21.62
C ASP A 112 -4.52 -28.58 23.01
N LEU A 113 -4.38 -27.66 23.97
CA LEU A 113 -4.03 -27.96 25.37
C LEU A 113 -5.07 -28.81 26.13
N ARG A 114 -6.33 -28.84 25.68
CA ARG A 114 -7.39 -29.68 26.27
C ARG A 114 -7.41 -31.08 25.67
N ASN A 115 -6.84 -31.24 24.47
CA ASN A 115 -6.83 -32.48 23.70
C ASN A 115 -5.54 -33.30 23.91
N GLU A 116 -4.54 -32.74 24.60
CA GLU A 116 -3.36 -33.43 25.17
C GLU A 116 -3.64 -33.97 26.59
#